data_AF-T1G7N7-F1
#
_entry.id   AF-T1G7N7-F1
#
_cell.length_a   1.000
_cell.length_b   1.000
_cell.length_c   1.000
_cell.angle_alpha   90.00
_cell.angle_beta   90.00
_cell.angle_gamma   90.00
#
_symmetry.space_group_name_H-M   'P 1'
#
loop_
_entity.id
_entity.type
_entity.pdbx_description
1 polymer ?
#
loop_
_entity_poly.entity_id
_entity_poly.type
_entity_poly.pdbx_seq_one_letter_code
_entity_poly.pdbx_strand_id
1 'polypeptide(L)'
;MKIKWCLSLSLGVTSCFGMAKRQNRVRIFIRESLAQNVPEVVRISSRLMLIKLRMGKQVLTVFSAYVPQNSESENTKNDFWNTLSDAVRKTPS
;
A
#
# COMPACT_ATOMS: atom_id res chain seq x y z
N MET A 1 -4.65 -14.25 13.31
CA MET A 1 -4.18 -14.46 11.92
C MET A 1 -3.11 -13.42 11.63
N LYS A 2 -1.81 -13.77 11.58
CA LYS A 2 -0.74 -12.82 11.28
C LYS A 2 -0.67 -12.66 9.77
N ILE A 3 -1.06 -11.50 9.26
CA ILE A 3 -0.82 -11.13 7.86
C ILE A 3 0.69 -11.09 7.69
N LYS A 4 1.22 -11.88 6.74
CA LYS A 4 2.65 -12.25 6.58
C LYS A 4 3.61 -11.06 6.39
N TRP A 5 3.12 -9.82 6.42
CA TRP A 5 3.78 -8.60 5.98
C TRP A 5 3.49 -7.37 6.86
N CYS A 6 2.98 -7.60 8.07
CA CYS A 6 2.61 -6.56 9.01
C CYS A 6 3.33 -6.82 10.35
N LEU A 7 4.09 -5.82 10.83
CA LEU A 7 4.84 -5.86 12.08
C LEU A 7 4.16 -4.96 13.11
N SER A 8 3.79 -5.53 14.27
CA SER A 8 3.39 -4.73 15.44
C SER A 8 4.56 -3.91 15.94
N LEU A 9 4.28 -2.67 16.33
CA LEU A 9 5.18 -1.75 16.99
C LEU A 9 4.63 -1.47 18.40
N SER A 10 5.51 -1.12 19.33
CA SER A 10 5.18 -0.89 20.75
C SER A 10 4.14 0.21 21.03
N LEU A 11 3.72 0.96 20.00
CA LEU A 11 2.77 2.07 20.08
C LEU A 11 1.32 1.68 19.74
N GLY A 12 0.99 0.38 19.69
CA GLY A 12 -0.36 -0.06 19.29
C GLY A 12 -0.64 0.14 17.79
N VAL A 13 0.43 0.17 16.98
CA VAL A 13 0.38 0.39 15.53
C VAL A 13 1.06 -0.77 14.84
N THR A 14 0.45 -1.24 13.76
CA THR A 14 1.00 -2.23 12.86
C THR A 14 1.52 -1.56 11.59
N SER A 15 2.81 -1.77 11.29
CA SER A 15 3.42 -1.33 10.03
C SER A 15 3.33 -2.45 9.00
N CYS A 16 2.66 -2.20 7.88
CA CYS A 16 2.57 -3.13 6.76
C CYS A 16 3.51 -2.72 5.61
N PHE A 17 4.28 -3.68 5.10
CA PHE A 17 5.32 -3.46 4.08
C PHE A 17 5.21 -4.49 2.96
N GLY A 18 5.49 -4.10 1.72
CA GLY A 18 5.55 -5.05 0.61
C GLY A 18 6.84 -5.89 0.60
N MET A 19 6.79 -7.08 -0.02
CA MET A 19 7.97 -7.90 -0.31
C MET A 19 8.95 -7.17 -1.23
N ALA A 20 9.96 -6.50 -0.67
CA ALA A 20 11.18 -6.12 -1.39
C ALA A 20 12.28 -5.80 -0.38
N LYS A 21 13.47 -6.38 -0.57
CA LYS A 21 14.53 -6.37 0.45
C LYS A 21 15.17 -4.99 0.69
N ARG A 22 15.07 -3.98 -0.20
CA ARG A 22 15.88 -2.74 -0.10
C ARG A 22 15.33 -1.42 -0.69
N GLN A 23 14.10 -1.34 -1.22
CA GLN A 23 13.61 -0.14 -1.93
C GLN A 23 12.17 0.25 -1.57
N ASN A 24 11.84 0.34 -0.28
CA ASN A 24 10.50 0.76 0.14
C ASN A 24 10.50 2.28 0.34
N ARG A 25 9.99 3.04 -0.64
CA ARG A 25 9.75 4.48 -0.47
C ARG A 25 8.40 4.76 0.22
N VAL A 26 7.47 3.81 0.18
CA VAL A 26 6.14 3.90 0.81
C VAL A 26 5.92 2.76 1.82
N ARG A 27 5.13 3.08 2.86
CA ARG A 27 4.64 2.15 3.88
C ARG A 27 3.25 2.58 4.33
N ILE A 28 2.52 1.66 4.96
CA ILE A 28 1.21 1.93 5.54
C ILE A 28 1.26 1.55 7.01
N PHE A 29 0.87 2.50 7.87
CA PHE A 29 0.69 2.28 9.30
C PHE A 29 -0.80 2.18 9.59
N ILE A 30 -1.21 1.13 10.27
CA ILE A 30 -2.60 0.90 10.67
C ILE A 30 -2.64 0.63 12.16
N ARG A 31 -3.66 1.14 12.85
CA ARG A 31 -3.86 0.83 14.27
C ARG A 31 -4.03 -0.68 14.45
N GLU A 32 -3.44 -1.26 15.49
CA GLU A 32 -3.50 -2.71 15.74
C GLU A 32 -4.93 -3.26 15.79
N SER A 33 -5.85 -2.50 16.38
CA SER A 33 -7.27 -2.85 16.45
C SER A 33 -7.93 -3.04 15.07
N LEU A 34 -7.37 -2.45 14.03
CA LEU A 34 -7.83 -2.56 12.64
C LEU A 34 -7.01 -3.57 11.82
N ALA A 35 -5.80 -3.92 12.26
CA ALA A 35 -4.91 -4.83 11.54
C ALA A 35 -5.53 -6.23 11.33
N GLN A 36 -6.38 -6.68 12.27
CA GLN A 36 -7.14 -7.92 12.14
C GLN A 36 -8.13 -7.93 10.95
N ASN A 37 -8.51 -6.76 10.45
CA ASN A 37 -9.48 -6.60 9.37
C ASN A 37 -8.83 -6.39 8.00
N VAL A 38 -7.53 -6.60 7.85
CA VAL A 38 -6.81 -6.39 6.60
C VAL A 38 -6.73 -7.71 5.83
N PRO A 39 -7.60 -7.95 4.82
CA PRO A 39 -7.52 -9.16 4.01
C PRO A 39 -6.31 -9.18 3.08
N GLU A 40 -5.81 -8.01 2.67
CA GLU A 40 -4.81 -7.93 1.62
C GLU A 40 -3.92 -6.70 1.76
N VAL A 41 -2.62 -6.92 1.54
CA VAL A 41 -1.60 -5.87 1.37
C VAL A 41 -0.83 -6.21 0.10
N VAL A 42 -0.86 -5.34 -0.89
CA VAL A 42 -0.15 -5.56 -2.17
C VAL A 42 0.79 -4.40 -2.42
N ARG A 43 2.00 -4.74 -2.85
CA ARG A 43 2.95 -3.78 -3.38
C ARG A 43 2.93 -3.84 -4.89
N ILE A 44 2.58 -2.72 -5.49
CA ILE A 44 2.51 -2.58 -6.95
C ILE A 44 3.87 -2.14 -7.50
N SER A 45 4.55 -1.21 -6.81
CA SER A 45 5.89 -0.76 -7.19
C SER A 45 6.69 -0.29 -5.96
N SER A 46 7.90 0.25 -6.15
CA SER A 46 8.69 0.85 -5.07
C SER A 46 8.03 2.08 -4.43
N ARG A 47 7.06 2.68 -5.13
CA ARG A 47 6.38 3.93 -4.79
C ARG A 47 4.88 3.81 -4.67
N LEU A 48 4.32 2.63 -4.92
CA LEU A 48 2.88 2.42 -4.86
C LEU A 48 2.57 1.11 -4.12
N MET A 49 1.78 1.25 -3.07
CA MET A 49 1.24 0.14 -2.29
C MET A 49 -0.27 0.32 -2.13
N LEU A 50 -0.98 -0.79 -2.02
CA LEU A 50 -2.39 -0.80 -1.65
C LEU A 50 -2.61 -1.68 -0.42
N ILE A 51 -3.61 -1.31 0.36
CA ILE A 51 -4.14 -2.12 1.44
C ILE A 51 -5.64 -2.22 1.26
N LYS A 52 -6.19 -3.41 1.44
CA LYS A 52 -7.64 -3.58 1.61
C LYS A 52 -7.94 -3.70 3.08
N LEU A 53 -8.95 -2.97 3.53
CA LEU A 53 -9.44 -2.98 4.91
C LEU A 53 -10.92 -3.32 4.91
N ARG A 54 -11.29 -4.40 5.58
CA ARG A 54 -12.68 -4.77 5.78
C ARG A 54 -13.29 -3.89 6.89
N MET A 55 -14.37 -3.19 6.57
CA MET A 55 -15.14 -2.35 7.50
C MET A 55 -16.59 -2.83 7.49
N GLY A 56 -16.94 -3.69 8.45
CA GLY A 56 -18.23 -4.36 8.47
C GLY A 56 -18.43 -5.23 7.22
N LYS A 57 -19.45 -4.91 6.41
CA LYS A 57 -19.75 -5.59 5.13
C LYS A 57 -19.01 -4.98 3.92
N GLN A 58 -18.33 -3.86 4.10
CA GLN A 58 -17.63 -3.16 3.02
C GLN A 58 -16.13 -3.46 3.05
N VAL A 59 -15.47 -3.28 1.91
CA VAL A 59 -14.01 -3.35 1.80
C VAL A 59 -13.52 -2.03 1.23
N LEU A 60 -12.74 -1.31 2.03
CA LEU A 60 -12.06 -0.10 1.60
C LEU A 60 -10.72 -0.48 0.97
N THR A 61 -10.45 0.02 -0.24
CA THR A 61 -9.12 -0.07 -0.86
C THR A 61 -8.43 1.28 -0.69
N VAL A 62 -7.27 1.29 -0.03
CA VAL A 62 -6.47 2.50 0.19
C VAL A 62 -5.15 2.38 -0.54
N PHE A 63 -4.82 3.37 -1.37
CA PHE A 63 -3.53 3.49 -2.03
C PHE A 63 -2.61 4.41 -1.23
N SER A 64 -1.37 3.96 -1.01
CA SER A 64 -0.27 4.78 -0.50
C SER A 64 0.75 4.93 -1.61
N ALA A 65 1.00 6.18 -2.00
CA ALA A 65 1.82 6.52 -3.16
C ALA A 65 2.86 7.59 -2.83
N TYR A 66 4.06 7.46 -3.40
CA TYR A 66 5.09 8.50 -3.39
C TYR A 66 5.35 8.96 -4.81
N VAL A 67 4.90 10.17 -5.14
CA VAL A 67 5.00 10.73 -6.48
C VAL A 67 6.47 10.97 -6.85
N PRO A 68 6.88 10.70 -8.10
CA PRO A 68 8.20 11.06 -8.59
C PRO A 68 8.52 12.55 -8.44
N GLN A 69 9.78 12.87 -8.11
CA GLN A 69 10.22 14.25 -8.01
C GLN A 69 10.33 14.91 -9.40
N ASN A 70 10.29 16.23 -9.44
CA ASN A 70 10.31 16.99 -10.70
C ASN A 70 11.58 16.76 -11.54
N SER A 71 12.71 16.47 -10.89
CA SER A 71 14.00 16.17 -11.52
C SER A 71 14.09 14.75 -12.10
N GLU A 72 13.09 13.90 -11.86
CA GLU A 72 13.06 12.57 -12.46
C GLU A 72 12.58 12.62 -13.91
N SER A 73 12.99 11.63 -14.71
CA SER A 73 12.68 11.58 -16.13
C SER A 73 11.18 11.49 -16.39
N GLU A 74 10.74 12.04 -17.52
CA GLU A 74 9.32 12.00 -17.91
C GLU A 74 8.79 10.57 -18.06
N ASN A 75 9.62 9.65 -18.54
CA ASN A 75 9.28 8.22 -18.57
C ASN A 75 8.98 7.68 -17.16
N THR A 76 9.75 8.07 -16.15
CA THR A 76 9.51 7.63 -14.76
C THR A 76 8.18 8.17 -14.22
N LYS A 77 7.83 9.41 -14.59
CA LYS A 77 6.54 10.02 -14.22
C LYS A 77 5.38 9.32 -14.91
N ASN A 78 5.47 9.11 -16.21
CA ASN A 78 4.46 8.41 -17.00
C ASN A 78 4.25 6.97 -16.53
N ASP A 79 5.33 6.24 -16.28
CA ASP A 79 5.25 4.87 -15.76
C ASP A 79 4.54 4.83 -14.41
N PHE A 80 4.83 5.79 -13.52
CA PHE A 80 4.13 5.91 -12.24
C PHE A 80 2.62 6.15 -12.43
N TRP A 81 2.24 7.13 -13.26
CA TRP A 81 0.83 7.46 -13.49
C TRP A 81 0.05 6.34 -14.19
N ASN A 82 0.66 5.70 -15.18
CA ASN A 82 0.08 4.53 -15.86
C ASN A 82 -0.14 3.38 -14.88
N THR A 83 0.86 3.08 -14.06
CA THR A 83 0.77 2.03 -13.03
C THR A 83 -0.34 2.33 -12.01
N LEU A 84 -0.45 3.59 -11.55
CA LEU A 84 -1.50 4.01 -10.62
C LEU A 84 -2.89 3.90 -11.26
N SER A 85 -3.05 4.41 -12.48
CA SER A 85 -4.30 4.36 -13.24
C SER A 85 -4.77 2.91 -13.43
N ASP A 86 -3.87 2.01 -13.82
CA ASP A 86 -4.19 0.59 -14.00
C ASP A 86 -4.60 -0.08 -12.69
N ALA A 87 -3.94 0.26 -11.58
CA ALA A 87 -4.28 -0.28 -10.27
C ALA A 87 -5.67 0.19 -9.79
N VAL A 88 -6.01 1.47 -10.02
CA VAL A 88 -7.32 2.02 -9.70
C VAL A 88 -8.40 1.36 -10.57
N ARG A 89 -8.18 1.21 -11.88
CA ARG A 89 -9.12 0.54 -12.80
C ARG A 89 -9.38 -0.93 -12.45
N LYS A 90 -8.40 -1.62 -11.88
CA LYS A 90 -8.53 -3.01 -11.42
C LYS A 90 -9.26 -3.13 -10.08
N THR A 91 -9.48 -2.02 -9.37
CA THR A 91 -10.19 -2.03 -8.10
C THR A 91 -11.70 -2.04 -8.39
N PRO A 92 -12.46 -3.02 -7.86
CA PRO A 92 -13.91 -3.04 -8.02
C PRO A 92 -14.54 -1.77 -7.44
N SER A 93 -15.52 -1.22 -8.16
CA SER A 93 -16.36 -0.11 -7.72
C SER A 93 -17.34 -0.51 -6.63
#